data_AF-A0A345RLB1-F1
#
_entry.id   AF-A0A345RLB1-F1
#
_cell.length_a   1.000
_cell.length_b   1.000
_cell.length_c   1.000
_cell.angle_alpha   90.00
_cell.angle_beta   90.00
_cell.angle_gamma   90.00
#
_symmetry.space_group_name_H-M   'P 1'
#
loop_
_entity.id
_entity.type
_entity.pdbx_description
1 polymer ?
#
loop_
_entity_poly.entity_id
_entity_poly.type
_entity_poly.pdbx_seq_one_letter_code
_entity_poly.pdbx_strand_id
1 'polypeptide(L)' 'MITFDLNTNDAEALLRHAQTFDPDTGDAREDRGLREALFDLRDVLSSHLQNQTHETNHF' A
#
# COMPACT_ATOMS: atom_id res chain seq x y z
N MET A 1 -4.99 -12.69 8.36
CA MET A 1 -5.34 -11.29 8.03
C MET A 1 -4.38 -10.43 8.81
N ILE A 2 -3.46 -9.76 8.13
CA ILE A 2 -2.46 -8.91 8.79
C ILE A 2 -3.15 -7.56 9.00
N THR A 3 -3.52 -7.24 10.25
CA THR A 3 -4.07 -5.93 10.59
C THR A 3 -2.90 -4.99 10.76
N PHE A 4 -2.71 -4.09 9.81
CA PHE A 4 -1.68 -3.07 9.88
C PHE A 4 -2.18 -1.93 10.77
N ASP A 5 -1.63 -1.82 11.97
CA ASP A 5 -1.77 -0.62 12.82
C ASP A 5 -0.83 0.47 12.29
N LEU A 6 -1.11 0.94 11.06
CA LEU A 6 -0.36 2.02 10.43
C LEU A 6 -1.07 3.34 10.73
N ASN A 7 -0.35 4.29 11.30
CA ASN A 7 -0.80 5.66 11.36
C ASN A 7 -0.85 6.23 9.92
N THR A 8 -1.65 7.28 9.68
CA THR A 8 -1.83 7.89 8.36
C THR A 8 -0.49 8.23 7.69
N ASN A 9 0.48 8.71 8.47
CA ASN A 9 1.82 9.04 7.98
C ASN A 9 2.60 7.82 7.47
N ASP A 10 2.57 6.72 8.21
CA ASP A 10 3.25 5.48 7.83
C ASP A 10 2.57 4.81 6.64
N ALA A 11 1.24 4.80 6.59
CA ALA A 11 0.48 4.29 5.45
C ALA A 11 0.76 5.11 4.19
N GLU A 12 0.84 6.44 4.29
CA GLU A 12 1.18 7.32 3.17
C GLU A 12 2.64 7.15 2.72
N ALA A 13 3.58 6.95 3.66
CA ALA A 13 4.98 6.65 3.37
C ALA A 13 5.13 5.29 2.66
N LEU A 14 4.42 4.26 3.11
CA LEU A 14 4.36 2.94 2.48
C LEU A 14 3.73 3.01 1.08
N LEU A 15 2.64 3.77 0.94
CA LEU A 15 1.97 3.98 -0.34
C LEU A 15 2.91 4.67 -1.33
N ARG A 16 3.67 5.67 -0.88
CA ARG A 16 4.67 6.35 -1.70
C ARG A 16 5.82 5.42 -2.06
N HIS A 17 6.29 4.61 -1.13
CA HIS A 17 7.33 3.63 -1.37
C HIS A 17 6.89 2.59 -2.40
N ALA A 18 5.71 2.01 -2.25
CA ALA A 18 5.14 1.04 -3.19
C ALA A 18 4.93 1.61 -4.61
N GLN A 19 4.68 2.92 -4.73
CA GLN A 19 4.57 3.59 -6.04
C GLN A 19 5.93 3.91 -6.68
N THR A 20 6.96 4.10 -5.88
CA THR A 20 8.31 4.47 -6.37
C THR A 20 9.20 3.23 -6.53
N PHE A 21 8.79 2.11 -5.96
CA PHE A 21 9.50 0.84 -6.05
C PHE A 21 9.25 0.24 -7.43
N ASP A 22 10.27 0.30 -8.28
CA ASP A 22 10.31 -0.44 -9.55
C ASP A 22 10.93 -1.81 -9.25
N PRO A 23 10.18 -2.90 -9.40
CA PRO A 23 10.79 -4.21 -9.35
C PRO A 23 11.74 -4.32 -10.55
N ASP A 24 13.04 -4.43 -10.29
CA ASP A 24 14.06 -4.80 -11.28
C ASP A 24 14.81 -5.99 -10.70
N THR A 25 14.10 -7.10 -10.59
CA THR A 25 14.64 -8.33 -9.99
C THR A 25 15.36 -9.21 -11.01
N GLY A 26 15.31 -8.83 -12.30
CA GLY A 26 15.92 -9.57 -13.41
C GLY A 26 15.14 -10.81 -13.85
N ASP A 27 14.06 -11.17 -13.15
CA ASP A 27 13.21 -12.32 -13.45
C ASP A 27 11.77 -11.87 -13.74
N ALA A 28 11.35 -11.93 -15.01
CA ALA A 28 10.06 -11.38 -15.46
C ALA A 28 8.83 -12.03 -14.79
N ARG A 29 8.97 -13.24 -14.24
CA ARG A 29 7.90 -13.93 -13.51
C ARG A 29 7.74 -13.35 -12.11
N GLU A 30 8.85 -13.13 -11.43
CA GLU A 30 8.87 -12.53 -10.09
C GLU A 30 8.49 -11.05 -10.19
N ASP A 31 8.94 -10.35 -11.22
CA ASP A 31 8.56 -8.98 -11.51
C ASP A 31 7.04 -8.79 -11.60
N ARG A 32 6.38 -9.68 -12.36
CA ARG A 32 4.93 -9.66 -12.53
C ARG A 32 4.22 -9.91 -11.21
N GLY A 33 4.63 -10.93 -10.45
CA GLY A 33 4.04 -11.25 -9.15
C GLY A 33 4.24 -10.13 -8.13
N LEU A 34 5.44 -9.53 -8.11
CA LEU A 34 5.77 -8.44 -7.20
C LEU A 34 5.00 -7.16 -7.57
N ARG A 35 4.85 -6.89 -8.87
CA ARG A 35 4.03 -5.78 -9.38
C ARG A 35 2.55 -5.95 -9.04
N GLU A 36 2.02 -7.16 -9.15
CA GLU A 36 0.64 -7.46 -8.74
C GLU A 36 0.46 -7.30 -7.22
N ALA A 37 1.40 -7.79 -6.42
CA ALA A 37 1.38 -7.63 -4.97
C ALA A 37 1.51 -6.16 -4.53
N LEU A 38 2.36 -5.37 -5.20
CA LEU A 38 2.48 -3.93 -4.96
C LEU A 38 1.20 -3.18 -5.34
N PHE A 39 0.52 -3.61 -6.40
CA PHE A 39 -0.75 -3.01 -6.81
C PHE A 39 -1.86 -3.29 -5.78
N ASP A 40 -1.97 -4.53 -5.30
CA ASP A 40 -2.90 -4.92 -4.23
C ASP A 40 -2.61 -4.15 -2.93
N LEU A 41 -1.34 -4.08 -2.53
CA LEU A 41 -0.91 -3.31 -1.36
C LEU A 41 -1.30 -1.82 -1.49
N ARG A 42 -1.13 -1.22 -2.68
CA ARG A 42 -1.52 0.16 -2.95
C ARG A 42 -3.02 0.38 -2.79
N ASP A 43 -3.82 -0.55 -3.29
CA ASP A 43 -5.28 -0.50 -3.21
C ASP A 43 -5.76 -0.59 -1.75
N VAL A 44 -5.24 -1.57 -1.01
CA VAL A 44 -5.52 -1.76 0.41
C VAL A 44 -5.11 -0.53 1.23
N LEU A 45 -3.91 0.02 1.00
CA LEU A 45 -3.44 1.21 1.70
C LEU A 45 -4.29 2.45 1.37
N SER A 46 -4.69 2.62 0.11
CA SER A 46 -5.55 3.74 -0.28
C SER A 46 -6.94 3.62 0.35
N SER A 47 -7.51 2.42 0.37
CA SER A 47 -8.80 2.14 1.00
C SER A 47 -8.73 2.33 2.52
N HIS A 48 -7.66 1.88 3.16
CA HIS A 48 -7.40 2.08 4.59
C HIS A 48 -7.28 3.56 4.95
N LEU A 49 -6.52 4.34 4.18
CA LEU A 49 -6.37 5.79 4.38
C LEU A 49 -7.71 6.52 4.23
N GLN A 50 -8.53 6.15 3.24
CA GLN A 50 -9.88 6.70 3.06
C GLN A 50 -10.82 6.34 4.21
N ASN A 51 -10.74 5.10 4.72
CA ASN A 51 -11.53 4.67 5.86
C ASN A 51 -11.15 5.43 7.13
N GLN A 52 -9.85 5.58 7.41
CA GLN A 52 -9.36 6.31 8.58
C GLN A 52 -9.69 7.81 8.55
N THR A 53 -9.70 8.44 7.38
CA THR A 53 -10.17 9.83 7.25
C THR A 53 -11.67 9.96 7.51
N HIS A 54 -12.47 8.94 7.20
CA HIS A 54 -13.90 8.94 7.50
C HIS A 54 -14.18 8.73 9.00
N GLU A 55 -13.39 7.90 9.68
CA GLU A 55 -13.54 7.61 11.11
C GLU A 55 -13.11 8.78 12.01
N THR A 56 -12.14 9.59 11.56
CA THR A 56 -11.67 10.78 12.29
C THR A 56 -12.59 12.00 12.14
N ASN A 57 -13.49 12.02 11.15
CA ASN A 57 -14.38 13.14 10.86
C ASN A 57 -15.80 12.96 11.46
N HIS A 58 -15.99 11.98 12.34
CA HIS A 58 -17.22 11.74 13.09
C HIS A 58 -17.03 12.06 14.58
N PHE A 59 -16.72 13.33 14.88
CA PHE A 59 -16.75 13.91 16.23
C PHE A 59 -17.33 15.33 16.18
#